data_AF-A0A945JYA0-F1
#
_entry.id   AF-A0A945JYA0-F1
#
_cell.length_a   1.000
_cell.length_b   1.000
_cell.length_c   1.000
_cell.angle_alpha   90.00
_cell.angle_beta   90.00
_cell.angle_gamma   90.00
#
_symmetry.space_group_name_H-M   'P 1'
#
loop_
_entity.id
_entity.type
_entity.pdbx_description
1 polymer ?
#
loop_
_entity_poly.entity_id
_entity_poly.type
_entity_poly.pdbx_seq_one_letter_code
_entity_poly.pdbx_strand_id
1 'polypeptide(L)'
;MKSALELALEKTDELVEDKGKLTAEQVSAIGEVKKQYEAKWAEQEIVLQQRIAKVQAEADPQTFTEHQRQFAVEMNSVKEKIFAERDAKIAAIRAAE
;
A
#
# COMPACT_ATOMS: atom_id res chain seq x y z
N MET A 1 42.57 7.36 -13.33
CA MET A 1 41.59 6.25 -13.32
C MET A 1 40.74 6.43 -12.08
N LYS A 2 39.45 6.71 -12.24
CA LYS A 2 38.51 6.80 -11.09
C LYS A 2 38.39 5.42 -10.45
N SER A 3 38.34 5.37 -9.13
CA SER A 3 38.18 4.14 -8.35
C SER A 3 36.78 3.57 -8.54
N ALA A 4 36.63 2.24 -8.48
CA ALA A 4 35.31 1.57 -8.54
C ALA A 4 34.35 2.07 -7.44
N LEU A 5 34.90 2.57 -6.32
CA LEU A 5 34.14 3.17 -5.23
C LEU A 5 33.57 4.54 -5.61
N GLU A 6 34.37 5.37 -6.29
CA GLU A 6 33.93 6.69 -6.78
C GLU A 6 32.87 6.51 -7.86
N LEU A 7 33.04 5.51 -8.74
CA LEU A 7 32.06 5.19 -9.79
C LEU A 7 30.74 4.62 -9.22
N ALA A 8 30.80 3.91 -8.09
CA ALA A 8 29.62 3.45 -7.37
C ALA A 8 28.91 4.61 -6.68
N LEU A 9 29.64 5.53 -6.04
CA LEU A 9 29.07 6.73 -5.41
C LEU A 9 28.41 7.65 -6.43
N GLU A 10 29.07 7.92 -7.55
CA GLU A 10 28.55 8.77 -8.64
C GLU A 10 27.23 8.20 -9.19
N LYS A 11 27.15 6.88 -9.41
CA LYS A 11 25.90 6.20 -9.81
C LYS A 11 24.82 6.22 -8.73
N THR A 12 25.20 6.25 -7.46
CA THR A 12 24.25 6.28 -6.35
C THR A 12 23.68 7.68 -6.20
N ASP A 13 24.50 8.72 -6.37
CA ASP A 13 24.04 10.12 -6.38
C ASP A 13 23.13 10.40 -7.58
N GLU A 14 23.47 9.92 -8.78
CA GLU A 14 22.60 10.04 -9.97
C GLU A 14 21.23 9.34 -9.78
N LEU A 15 21.19 8.21 -9.05
CA LEU A 15 19.95 7.50 -8.72
C LEU A 15 19.11 8.19 -7.62
N VAL A 16 19.74 9.03 -6.80
CA VAL A 16 19.08 9.79 -5.71
C VAL A 16 18.59 11.15 -6.20
N GLU A 17 19.29 11.77 -7.15
CA GLU A 17 18.88 13.04 -7.77
C GLU A 17 17.55 12.92 -8.53
N ASP A 18 17.27 11.79 -9.17
CA ASP A 18 16.05 11.59 -9.99
C ASP A 18 14.73 11.54 -9.19
N LYS A 19 14.79 11.55 -7.85
CA LYS A 19 13.59 11.59 -6.98
C LYS A 19 13.46 12.79 -6.07
N GLY A 20 14.43 13.72 -6.09
CA GLY A 20 14.46 14.87 -5.18
C GLY A 20 14.50 14.48 -3.70
N LYS A 21 15.24 15.23 -2.86
CA LYS A 21 15.11 15.04 -1.40
C LYS A 21 13.75 15.56 -0.97
N LEU A 22 12.96 14.70 -0.32
CA LEU A 22 11.70 15.11 0.29
C LEU A 22 11.96 16.12 1.41
N THR A 23 11.13 17.16 1.49
CA THR A 23 11.14 18.08 2.63
C THR A 23 10.64 17.38 3.89
N ALA A 24 10.99 17.91 5.07
CA ALA A 24 10.51 17.36 6.34
C ALA A 24 8.97 17.35 6.42
N GLU A 25 8.34 18.36 5.82
CA GLU A 25 6.88 18.48 5.73
C GLU A 25 6.28 17.42 4.81
N GLN A 26 6.89 17.16 3.63
CA GLN A 26 6.48 16.09 2.73
C GLN A 26 6.63 14.71 3.39
N VAL A 27 7.72 14.46 4.13
CA VAL A 27 7.92 13.19 4.86
C VAL A 27 6.82 13.00 5.91
N SER A 28 6.52 14.05 6.69
CA SER A 28 5.46 14.02 7.70
C SER A 28 4.09 13.76 7.06
N ALA A 29 3.77 14.49 5.98
CA ALA A 29 2.51 14.33 5.26
C ALA A 29 2.35 12.93 4.64
N ILE A 30 3.41 12.36 4.07
CA ILE A 30 3.42 10.98 3.57
C ILE A 30 3.19 9.98 4.71
N GLY A 31 3.82 10.20 5.87
CA GLY A 31 3.63 9.37 7.06
C GLY A 31 2.18 9.36 7.53
N GLU A 32 1.55 10.53 7.59
CA GLU A 32 0.15 10.67 7.98
C GLU A 32 -0.79 10.01 6.96
N VAL A 33 -0.55 10.20 5.65
CA VAL A 33 -1.32 9.51 4.60
C VAL A 33 -1.20 8.00 4.72
N LYS A 34 0.01 7.46 4.96
CA LYS A 34 0.18 6.01 5.15
C LYS A 34 -0.64 5.50 6.34
N LYS A 35 -0.54 6.17 7.49
CA LYS A 35 -1.27 5.79 8.71
C LYS A 35 -2.78 5.83 8.51
N GLN A 36 -3.31 6.86 7.85
CA GLN A 36 -4.74 6.98 7.56
C GLN A 36 -5.22 5.84 6.65
N TYR A 37 -4.46 5.52 5.60
CA TYR A 37 -4.85 4.47 4.66
C TYR A 37 -4.66 3.06 5.24
N GLU A 38 -3.69 2.87 6.14
CA GLU A 38 -3.57 1.64 6.95
C GLU A 38 -4.76 1.46 7.88
N ALA A 39 -5.21 2.52 8.56
CA ALA A 39 -6.41 2.47 9.40
C ALA A 39 -7.67 2.15 8.58
N LYS A 40 -7.84 2.79 7.42
CA LYS A 40 -8.92 2.47 6.48
C LYS A 40 -8.89 1.00 6.04
N TRP A 41 -7.70 0.49 5.72
CA TRP A 41 -7.55 -0.91 5.36
C TRP A 41 -7.97 -1.83 6.52
N ALA A 42 -7.49 -1.57 7.74
CA ALA A 42 -7.81 -2.39 8.90
C ALA A 42 -9.32 -2.43 9.18
N GLU A 43 -10.03 -1.30 9.07
CA GLU A 43 -11.49 -1.28 9.20
C GLU A 43 -12.18 -2.14 8.15
N GLN A 44 -11.79 -2.01 6.88
CA GLN A 44 -12.38 -2.81 5.80
C GLN A 44 -12.06 -4.30 5.93
N GLU A 45 -10.84 -4.62 6.35
CA GLU A 45 -10.41 -5.99 6.62
C GLU A 45 -11.27 -6.62 7.72
N ILE A 46 -11.51 -5.92 8.83
CA ILE A 46 -12.38 -6.40 9.92
C ILE A 46 -13.80 -6.68 9.40
N VAL A 47 -14.39 -5.77 8.63
CA VAL A 47 -15.75 -5.93 8.09
C VAL A 47 -15.83 -7.15 7.17
N LEU A 48 -14.85 -7.33 6.28
CA LEU A 48 -14.80 -8.48 5.38
C LEU A 48 -14.58 -9.79 6.15
N GLN A 49 -13.69 -9.81 7.13
CA GLN A 49 -13.46 -10.98 7.99
C GLN A 49 -14.71 -11.38 8.78
N GLN A 50 -15.46 -10.41 9.32
CA GLN A 50 -16.74 -10.67 9.99
C GLN A 50 -17.76 -11.29 9.04
N ARG A 51 -17.84 -10.79 7.79
CA ARG A 51 -18.73 -11.37 6.77
C ARG A 51 -18.31 -12.79 6.40
N ILE A 52 -17.02 -13.06 6.25
CA ILE A 52 -16.49 -14.42 6.00
C ILE A 52 -16.86 -15.34 7.16
N ALA A 53 -16.63 -14.92 8.40
CA ALA A 53 -16.95 -15.70 9.59
C ALA A 53 -18.46 -16.01 9.70
N LYS A 54 -19.31 -15.03 9.36
CA LYS A 54 -20.77 -15.24 9.31
C LYS A 54 -21.16 -16.29 8.27
N VAL A 55 -20.62 -16.18 7.05
CA VAL A 55 -20.90 -17.15 5.98
C VAL A 55 -20.34 -18.53 6.35
N GLN A 56 -19.19 -18.60 7.02
CA GLN A 56 -18.65 -19.85 7.53
C GLN A 56 -19.53 -20.52 8.59
N ALA A 57 -20.19 -19.72 9.44
CA ALA A 57 -21.07 -20.22 10.48
C ALA A 57 -22.46 -20.65 9.94
N GLU A 58 -22.92 -20.02 8.86
CA GLU A 58 -24.26 -20.24 8.29
C GLU A 58 -24.29 -21.22 7.11
N ALA A 59 -23.18 -21.36 6.36
CA ALA A 59 -23.10 -22.21 5.17
C ALA A 59 -22.53 -23.60 5.47
N ASP A 60 -22.94 -24.58 4.67
CA ASP A 60 -22.26 -25.87 4.66
C ASP A 60 -20.83 -25.75 4.09
N PRO A 61 -19.93 -26.70 4.41
CA PRO A 61 -18.53 -26.62 3.99
C PRO A 61 -18.30 -26.54 2.48
N GLN A 62 -19.20 -27.11 1.65
CA GLN A 62 -19.07 -27.08 0.19
C GLN A 62 -19.38 -25.67 -0.32
N THR A 63 -20.51 -25.11 0.11
CA THR A 63 -20.90 -23.72 -0.21
C THR A 63 -19.85 -22.71 0.25
N PHE A 64 -19.28 -22.88 1.45
CA PHE A 64 -18.22 -22.01 1.94
C PHE A 64 -16.96 -22.07 1.06
N THR A 65 -16.57 -23.26 0.59
CA THR A 65 -15.40 -23.46 -0.27
C THR A 65 -15.56 -22.73 -1.61
N GLU A 66 -16.77 -22.72 -2.19
CA GLU A 66 -17.06 -21.96 -3.41
C GLU A 66 -16.94 -20.45 -3.20
N HIS A 67 -17.36 -19.94 -2.05
CA HIS A 67 -17.24 -18.52 -1.71
C HIS A 67 -15.82 -18.10 -1.29
N GLN A 68 -14.97 -19.02 -0.83
CA GLN A 68 -13.63 -18.72 -0.34
C GLN A 68 -12.79 -17.96 -1.38
N ARG A 69 -12.86 -18.36 -2.65
CA ARG A 69 -12.15 -17.68 -3.74
C ARG A 69 -12.72 -16.27 -3.99
N GLN A 70 -14.03 -16.11 -3.89
CA GLN A 70 -14.68 -14.81 -4.06
C GLN A 70 -14.26 -13.84 -2.95
N PHE A 71 -14.20 -14.30 -1.70
CA PHE A 71 -13.72 -13.48 -0.58
C PHE A 71 -12.27 -13.05 -0.74
N ALA A 72 -11.38 -13.95 -1.19
CA ALA A 72 -9.99 -13.61 -1.45
C ALA A 72 -9.85 -12.55 -2.57
N VAL A 73 -10.64 -12.67 -3.64
CA VAL A 73 -10.68 -11.69 -4.73
C VAL A 73 -11.21 -10.34 -4.24
N GLU A 74 -12.28 -10.33 -3.46
CA GLU A 74 -12.86 -9.12 -2.89
C GLU A 74 -11.87 -8.41 -1.96
N MET A 75 -11.24 -9.15 -1.04
CA MET A 75 -10.21 -8.66 -0.13
C MET A 75 -9.06 -8.00 -0.89
N ASN A 76 -8.53 -8.67 -1.92
CA ASN A 76 -7.46 -8.12 -2.76
C ASN A 76 -7.91 -6.88 -3.54
N SER A 77 -9.11 -6.88 -4.11
CA SER A 77 -9.63 -5.73 -4.86
C SER A 77 -9.79 -4.49 -3.99
N VAL A 78 -10.31 -4.66 -2.76
CA VAL A 78 -10.44 -3.55 -1.80
C VAL A 78 -9.08 -3.04 -1.38
N LYS A 79 -8.13 -3.95 -1.10
CA LYS A 79 -6.74 -3.62 -0.75
C LYS A 79 -6.06 -2.80 -1.85
N GLU A 80 -6.17 -3.25 -3.09
CA GLU A 80 -5.60 -2.59 -4.26
C GLU A 80 -6.16 -1.18 -4.44
N LYS A 81 -7.48 -0.99 -4.33
CA LYS A 81 -8.10 0.34 -4.43
C LYS A 81 -7.58 1.30 -3.36
N ILE A 82 -7.55 0.84 -2.11
CA ILE A 82 -7.09 1.66 -0.97
C ILE A 82 -5.62 2.04 -1.17
N PHE A 83 -4.75 1.11 -1.57
CA PHE A 83 -3.34 1.43 -1.77
C PHE A 83 -3.05 2.21 -3.05
N ALA A 84 -3.82 2.03 -4.13
CA ALA A 84 -3.71 2.86 -5.32
C ALA A 84 -4.06 4.33 -4.99
N GLU A 85 -5.12 4.57 -4.23
CA GLU A 85 -5.46 5.91 -3.75
C GLU A 85 -4.38 6.50 -2.82
N ARG A 86 -3.85 5.70 -1.91
CA ARG A 86 -2.73 6.09 -1.03
C ARG A 86 -1.53 6.53 -1.88
N ASP A 87 -1.15 5.72 -2.86
CA ASP A 87 0.02 5.95 -3.68
C ASP A 87 -0.15 7.16 -4.59
N ALA A 88 -1.37 7.39 -5.11
CA ALA A 88 -1.70 8.62 -5.83
C ALA A 88 -1.55 9.87 -4.93
N LYS A 89 -2.02 9.80 -3.68
CA LYS A 89 -1.84 10.91 -2.71
C LYS A 89 -0.38 11.14 -2.34
N ILE A 90 0.38 10.07 -2.15
CA ILE A 90 1.83 10.17 -1.89
C ILE A 90 2.54 10.80 -3.09
N ALA A 91 2.20 10.40 -4.32
CA ALA A 91 2.76 10.99 -5.53
C ALA A 91 2.44 12.48 -5.64
N ALA A 92 1.20 12.89 -5.32
CA ALA A 92 0.81 14.29 -5.28
C ALA A 92 1.62 15.10 -4.25
N ILE A 93 1.87 14.55 -3.05
CA ILE A 93 2.72 15.21 -2.04
C ILE A 93 4.16 15.37 -2.54
N ARG A 94 4.69 14.37 -3.25
CA ARG A 94 6.05 14.42 -3.81
C ARG A 94 6.20 15.44 -4.94
N ALA A 95 5.12 15.66 -5.70
CA ALA A 95 5.09 16.62 -6.80
C ALA A 95 4.72 18.04 -6.37
N ALA A 96 4.31 18.23 -5.11
CA ALA A 96 4.06 19.55 -4.55
C ALA A 96 5.40 20.18 -4.15
N GLU A 97 5.83 21.18 -4.93
CA GLU A 97 7.02 22.01 -4.69
C GLU A 97 6.86 22.97 -3.50
#